data_AF-A0A1P6C2Q1-F1
#
_entry.id   AF-A0A1P6C2Q1-F1
#
_cell.length_a   1.000
_cell.length_b   1.000
_cell.length_c   1.000
_cell.angle_alpha   90.00
_cell.angle_beta   90.00
_cell.angle_gamma   90.00
#
_symmetry.space_group_name_H-M   'P 1'
#
loop_
_entity.id
_entity.type
_entity.pdbx_description
1 polymer ?
#
loop_
_entity_poly.entity_id
_entity_poly.type
_entity_poly.pdbx_seq_one_letter_code
_entity_poly.pdbx_strand_id
1 'polypeptide(L)'
;MVVDVEKDVLIEFYAPWCGHCKALAPKYDELGQKLSGEPGVVIAKMDATANDVPPPFQVQGFPTLYWVPKNRKDKPEPYSGGREVDDFIKYIAKHATEELKGYKRDGKPKKKKEEL
;
A
#
# COMPACT_ATOMS: atom_id res chain seq x y z
N MET A 1 18.56 10.17 -2.39
CA MET A 1 17.36 9.53 -2.98
C MET A 1 17.19 8.17 -2.31
N VAL A 2 16.39 8.10 -1.25
CA VAL A 2 16.10 6.82 -0.56
C VAL A 2 14.86 6.26 -1.24
N VAL A 3 15.06 5.54 -2.32
CA VAL A 3 14.03 4.67 -2.87
C VAL A 3 14.59 3.27 -2.77
N ASP A 4 14.60 2.70 -1.55
CA ASP A 4 14.99 1.31 -1.28
C ASP A 4 14.51 0.42 -2.43
N VAL A 5 15.43 -0.03 -3.29
CA VAL A 5 15.15 -0.67 -4.59
C VAL A 5 14.53 -2.07 -4.40
N GLU A 6 14.38 -2.49 -3.16
CA GLU A 6 14.14 -3.87 -2.77
C GLU A 6 12.75 -4.11 -2.17
N LYS A 7 11.90 -3.07 -2.05
CA LYS A 7 10.59 -3.18 -1.37
C LYS A 7 9.45 -2.78 -2.29
N ASP A 8 8.36 -3.52 -2.22
CA ASP A 8 7.10 -3.16 -2.86
C ASP A 8 6.45 -2.02 -2.06
N VAL A 9 5.91 -1.01 -2.72
CA VAL A 9 5.33 0.17 -2.06
C VAL A 9 3.87 0.31 -2.47
N LEU A 10 2.97 0.34 -1.50
CA LEU A 10 1.61 0.83 -1.72
C LEU A 10 1.58 2.30 -1.29
N ILE A 11 1.32 3.21 -2.24
CA ILE A 11 1.21 4.63 -1.96
C ILE A 11 -0.25 5.09 -2.08
N GLU A 12 -0.76 5.72 -1.03
CA GLU A 12 -2.04 6.42 -1.02
C GLU A 12 -1.83 7.91 -1.29
N PHE A 13 -2.46 8.40 -2.35
CA PHE A 13 -2.63 9.82 -2.62
C PHE A 13 -3.97 10.27 -2.04
N TYR A 14 -3.90 11.06 -0.97
CA TYR A 14 -5.07 11.57 -0.27
C TYR A 14 -5.16 13.10 -0.37
N ALA A 15 -6.34 13.61 -0.01
CA ALA A 15 -6.61 15.04 0.15
C ALA A 15 -7.17 15.31 1.55
N PRO A 16 -6.68 16.33 2.29
CA PRO A 16 -7.09 16.58 3.67
C PRO A 16 -8.56 16.99 3.81
N TRP A 17 -9.15 17.54 2.74
CA TRP A 17 -10.55 17.96 2.68
C TRP A 17 -11.51 16.88 2.15
N CYS A 18 -11.00 15.74 1.66
CA CYS A 18 -11.86 14.70 1.10
C CYS A 18 -12.45 13.81 2.20
N GLY A 19 -13.78 13.84 2.35
CA GLY A 19 -14.50 13.03 3.34
C GLY A 19 -14.26 11.52 3.21
N HIS A 20 -14.15 11.01 1.98
CA HIS A 20 -13.82 9.60 1.73
C HIS A 20 -12.40 9.22 2.17
N CYS A 21 -11.45 10.15 2.10
CA CYS A 21 -10.08 9.92 2.59
C CYS A 21 -10.05 9.83 4.12
N LYS A 22 -10.83 10.65 4.83
CA LYS A 22 -10.92 10.56 6.30
C LYS A 22 -11.45 9.22 6.78
N ALA A 23 -12.40 8.63 6.06
CA ALA A 23 -12.91 7.29 6.37
C ALA A 23 -11.87 6.18 6.09
N LEU A 24 -10.97 6.40 5.12
CA LEU A 24 -9.92 5.45 4.75
C LEU A 24 -8.70 5.54 5.67
N ALA A 25 -8.36 6.72 6.16
CA ALA A 25 -7.21 6.98 7.02
C ALA A 25 -7.02 5.97 8.18
N PRO A 26 -8.03 5.65 9.02
CA PRO A 26 -7.84 4.68 10.10
C PRO A 26 -7.62 3.25 9.58
N LYS A 27 -8.28 2.88 8.48
CA LYS A 27 -8.07 1.56 7.84
C LYS A 27 -6.66 1.45 7.26
N TYR A 28 -6.18 2.52 6.64
CA TYR A 28 -4.86 2.57 6.03
C TYR A 28 -3.74 2.56 7.07
N ASP A 29 -3.96 3.22 8.22
CA ASP A 29 -3.05 3.14 9.36
C ASP A 29 -2.97 1.73 9.94
N GLU A 30 -4.13 1.08 10.14
CA GLU A 30 -4.18 -0.32 10.60
C GLU A 30 -3.46 -1.27 9.63
N LEU A 31 -3.63 -1.07 8.33
CA LEU A 31 -2.90 -1.81 7.29
C LEU A 31 -1.38 -1.62 7.44
N GLY A 32 -0.95 -0.37 7.59
CA GLY A 32 0.45 -0.01 7.81
C GLY A 32 1.02 -0.69 9.06
N GLN A 33 0.28 -0.71 10.17
CA GLN A 33 0.69 -1.41 11.38
C GLN A 33 0.80 -2.92 11.18
N LYS A 34 -0.17 -3.55 10.50
CA LYS A 34 -0.14 -4.99 10.19
C LYS A 34 1.02 -5.39 9.28
N LEU A 35 1.43 -4.51 8.38
CA LEU A 35 2.53 -4.74 7.45
C LEU A 35 3.86 -4.14 7.92
N SER A 36 3.90 -3.44 9.06
CA SER A 36 5.13 -2.87 9.61
C SER A 36 6.17 -3.95 9.96
N GLY A 37 5.72 -5.17 10.25
CA GLY A 37 6.59 -6.34 10.45
C GLY A 37 7.11 -7.00 9.16
N GLU A 38 6.67 -6.52 8.00
CA GLU A 38 7.00 -7.07 6.69
C GLU A 38 8.12 -6.26 6.03
N PRO A 39 9.37 -6.77 5.96
CA PRO A 39 10.48 -6.00 5.43
C PRO A 39 10.39 -5.77 3.91
N GLY A 40 9.56 -6.53 3.20
CA GLY A 40 9.41 -6.47 1.74
C GLY A 40 8.32 -5.50 1.25
N VAL A 41 7.50 -4.94 2.15
CA VAL A 41 6.39 -4.04 1.78
C VAL A 41 6.43 -2.77 2.59
N VAL A 42 6.20 -1.64 1.92
CA VAL A 42 6.09 -0.31 2.53
C VAL A 42 4.72 0.26 2.22
N ILE A 43 4.02 0.71 3.27
CA ILE A 43 2.77 1.45 3.16
C ILE A 43 3.08 2.93 3.32
N ALA A 44 2.84 3.70 2.27
CA ALA A 44 3.14 5.13 2.20
C ALA A 44 1.85 5.93 1.94
N LYS A 45 1.81 7.15 2.46
CA LYS A 45 0.73 8.11 2.19
C LYS A 45 1.33 9.45 1.80
N MET A 46 0.74 10.11 0.82
CA MET A 46 1.18 11.39 0.30
C MET A 46 -0.03 12.30 0.08
N ASP A 47 0.08 13.54 0.55
CA ASP A 47 -0.89 14.57 0.24
C ASP A 47 -0.62 15.10 -1.17
N ALA A 48 -1.45 14.69 -2.12
CA ALA A 48 -1.36 15.10 -3.52
C ALA A 48 -2.02 16.46 -3.81
N THR A 49 -2.56 17.12 -2.78
CA THR A 49 -3.05 18.51 -2.88
C THR A 49 -2.00 19.53 -2.46
N ALA A 50 -1.11 19.14 -1.55
CA ALA A 50 0.01 19.96 -1.09
C ALA A 50 1.34 19.64 -1.80
N ASN A 51 1.43 18.52 -2.52
CA ASN A 51 2.64 18.08 -3.22
C ASN A 51 2.34 17.78 -4.69
N ASP A 52 3.33 18.05 -5.54
CA ASP A 52 3.28 17.71 -6.96
C ASP A 52 3.46 16.21 -7.15
N VAL A 53 2.57 15.59 -7.93
CA VAL A 53 2.59 14.15 -8.16
C VAL A 53 3.54 13.85 -9.32
N PRO A 54 4.66 13.15 -9.08
CA PRO A 54 5.60 12.88 -10.14
C PRO A 54 4.99 11.94 -11.19
N PRO A 55 5.23 12.14 -12.49
CA PRO A 55 4.96 11.11 -13.48
C PRO A 55 5.77 9.86 -13.12
N PRO A 56 5.21 8.64 -13.22
CA PRO A 56 3.99 8.24 -13.95
C PRO A 56 2.70 8.19 -13.11
N PHE A 57 2.68 8.68 -11.87
CA PHE A 57 1.47 8.65 -11.03
C PHE A 57 0.46 9.68 -11.55
N GLN A 58 -0.75 9.23 -11.92
CA GLN A 58 -1.85 10.12 -12.31
C GLN A 58 -2.94 10.09 -11.25
N VAL A 59 -3.07 11.18 -10.51
CA VAL A 59 -4.12 11.36 -9.50
C VAL A 59 -5.23 12.21 -10.11
N GLN A 60 -6.30 11.55 -10.57
CA GLN A 60 -7.48 12.22 -11.13
C GLN A 60 -8.56 12.51 -10.08
N GLY A 61 -8.49 11.86 -8.92
CA GLY A 61 -9.45 12.02 -7.83
C GLY A 61 -8.92 11.46 -6.52
N PHE A 62 -9.65 11.67 -5.43
CA PHE A 62 -9.20 11.26 -4.09
C PHE A 62 -10.23 10.36 -3.40
N PRO A 63 -9.81 9.28 -2.70
CA PRO A 63 -8.43 8.76 -2.62
C PRO A 63 -8.03 7.99 -3.89
N THR A 64 -6.78 8.15 -4.31
CA THR A 64 -6.15 7.35 -5.37
C THR A 64 -5.02 6.52 -4.76
N LEU A 65 -4.96 5.25 -5.10
CA LEU A 65 -3.96 4.31 -4.59
C LEU A 65 -3.14 3.78 -5.75
N TYR A 66 -1.83 3.65 -5.56
CA TYR A 66 -0.95 3.05 -6.54
C TYR A 66 -0.08 1.98 -5.89
N TRP A 67 0.05 0.87 -6.62
CA TRP A 67 0.95 -0.22 -6.28
C TRP A 67 2.25 -0.09 -7.08
N VAL A 68 3.36 -0.03 -6.37
CA VAL A 68 4.69 0.14 -6.96
C VAL A 68 5.51 -1.10 -6.61
N PRO A 69 5.52 -2.12 -7.49
CA PRO A 69 6.30 -3.31 -7.23
C PRO A 69 7.80 -2.99 -7.30
N LYS A 70 8.62 -3.64 -6.47
CA LYS A 70 10.06 -3.38 -6.38
C LYS A 70 10.78 -3.53 -7.72
N ASN A 71 10.32 -4.49 -8.54
CA ASN A 71 10.88 -4.79 -9.86
C ASN A 71 10.45 -3.79 -10.94
N ARG A 72 9.36 -3.03 -10.76
CA ARG A 72 8.82 -2.10 -11.78
C ARG A 72 8.38 -0.78 -11.17
N LYS A 73 9.32 -0.01 -10.63
CA LYS A 73 9.07 1.33 -10.10
C LYS A 73 8.64 2.36 -11.15
N ASP A 74 9.09 2.21 -12.39
CA ASP A 74 8.69 3.04 -13.53
C ASP A 74 7.25 2.78 -14.02
N LYS A 75 6.58 1.74 -13.51
CA LYS A 75 5.21 1.38 -13.91
C LYS A 75 4.36 1.08 -12.68
N PRO A 76 3.99 2.10 -11.89
CA PRO A 76 3.05 1.92 -10.82
C PRO A 76 1.69 1.55 -11.39
N GLU A 77 1.03 0.59 -10.76
CA GLU A 77 -0.28 0.10 -11.17
C GLU A 77 -1.36 0.77 -10.31
N PRO A 78 -2.38 1.38 -10.93
CA PRO A 78 -3.47 1.98 -10.16
C PRO A 78 -4.25 0.88 -9.43
N TYR A 79 -4.44 1.07 -8.13
CA TYR A 79 -5.24 0.18 -7.30
C TYR A 79 -6.69 0.65 -7.30
N SER A 80 -7.55 -0.16 -7.90
CA SER A 80 -9.00 0.05 -7.98
C SER A 80 -9.80 -0.97 -7.14
N GLY A 81 -9.14 -1.61 -6.16
CA GLY A 81 -9.75 -2.62 -5.30
C GLY A 81 -10.58 -2.03 -4.15
N GLY A 82 -10.97 -2.90 -3.22
CA GLY A 82 -11.76 -2.54 -2.05
C GLY A 82 -10.97 -1.64 -1.08
N ARG A 83 -11.62 -0.65 -0.50
CA ARG A 83 -11.00 0.28 0.47
C ARG A 83 -11.01 -0.28 1.90
N GLU A 84 -10.78 -1.57 2.04
CA GLU A 84 -10.83 -2.31 3.30
C GLU A 84 -9.49 -2.95 3.61
N VAL A 85 -9.14 -3.05 4.90
CA VAL A 85 -7.85 -3.60 5.35
C VAL A 85 -7.63 -5.00 4.78
N ASP A 86 -8.66 -5.83 4.75
CA ASP A 86 -8.60 -7.19 4.22
C ASP A 86 -8.38 -7.24 2.70
N ASP A 87 -9.01 -6.33 1.95
CA ASP A 87 -8.83 -6.25 0.50
C ASP A 87 -7.42 -5.78 0.13
N PHE A 88 -6.90 -4.80 0.88
CA PHE A 88 -5.50 -4.38 0.76
C PHE A 88 -4.55 -5.53 1.04
N ILE A 89 -4.73 -6.26 2.15
CA ILE A 89 -3.87 -7.40 2.49
C ILE A 89 -3.92 -8.46 1.40
N LYS A 90 -5.11 -8.80 0.89
CA LYS A 90 -5.27 -9.77 -0.21
C LYS A 90 -4.57 -9.30 -1.47
N TYR A 91 -4.73 -8.02 -1.82
CA TYR A 91 -4.09 -7.45 -3.01
C TYR A 91 -2.57 -7.45 -2.87
N ILE A 92 -2.05 -6.93 -1.76
CA ILE A 92 -0.62 -6.89 -1.48
C ILE A 92 -0.07 -8.32 -1.49
N ALA A 93 -0.69 -9.27 -0.80
CA ALA A 93 -0.21 -10.65 -0.78
C ALA A 93 -0.19 -11.31 -2.18
N LYS A 94 -1.13 -10.95 -3.05
CA LYS A 94 -1.23 -11.47 -4.43
C LYS A 94 -0.24 -10.80 -5.39
N HIS A 95 0.01 -9.49 -5.22
CA HIS A 95 0.84 -8.67 -6.10
C HIS A 95 2.27 -8.43 -5.56
N ALA A 96 2.52 -8.78 -4.30
CA ALA A 96 3.84 -8.72 -3.67
C ALA A 96 4.82 -9.58 -4.47
N THR A 97 5.97 -8.99 -4.74
CA THR A 97 7.03 -9.65 -5.48
C THR A 97 7.64 -10.78 -4.63
N GLU A 98 7.70 -10.56 -3.31
CA GLU A 98 8.15 -11.53 -2.32
C GLU A 98 7.01 -12.03 -1.46
N GLU A 99 7.14 -13.26 -0.95
CA GLU A 99 6.18 -13.77 0.02
C GLU A 99 6.26 -12.96 1.31
N LEU A 100 5.12 -12.44 1.74
CA LEU A 100 4.98 -11.83 3.06
C LEU A 100 5.28 -12.90 4.14
N LYS A 101 6.08 -12.54 5.14
CA LYS A 101 6.35 -13.37 6.32
C LYS A 101 5.05 -13.68 7.07
N GLY A 102 4.18 -12.68 7.22
CA GLY A 102 2.90 -12.77 7.93
C GLY A 102 1.69 -13.20 7.09
N TYR A 103 1.78 -13.24 5.75
CA TYR A 103 0.62 -13.51 4.88
C TYR A 103 1.00 -14.45 3.72
N LYS A 104 0.13 -15.41 3.40
CA LYS A 104 0.30 -16.26 2.21
C LYS A 104 -0.13 -15.49 0.96
N ARG A 105 0.40 -15.88 -0.22
CA ARG A 105 -0.03 -15.35 -1.55
C ARG A 105 -1.54 -15.43 -1.84
N ASP A 106 -2.27 -16.23 -1.07
CA ASP A 106 -3.73 -16.36 -1.09
C ASP A 106 -4.45 -15.23 -0.32
N GLY A 107 -3.73 -14.27 0.26
CA GLY A 107 -4.28 -13.21 1.12
C GLY A 107 -4.63 -13.67 2.53
N LYS A 108 -4.39 -14.94 2.87
CA LYS A 108 -4.63 -15.47 4.23
C LYS A 108 -3.47 -15.10 5.15
N PRO A 109 -3.72 -14.63 6.38
CA PRO A 109 -2.67 -14.47 7.38
C PRO A 109 -2.03 -15.84 7.62
N LYS A 110 -0.73 -15.92 7.36
CA LYS A 110 0.13 -17.03 7.77
C LYS A 110 0.19 -16.85 9.28
N LYS A 111 -0.67 -17.55 10.04
CA LYS A 111 -0.67 -17.58 11.50
C LYS A 111 0.78 -17.56 11.97
N LYS A 112 1.28 -16.39 12.38
CA LYS A 112 2.57 -16.31 13.02
C LYS A 112 2.30 -16.95 14.36
N LYS A 113 2.81 -18.16 14.50
CA LYS A 113 2.96 -18.84 15.78
C LYS A 113 3.58 -17.79 16.69
N GLU A 114 2.82 -17.39 17.70
CA GLU A 114 3.29 -16.68 18.86
C GLU A 114 4.42 -17.55 19.41
N GLU A 115 5.67 -17.19 19.08
CA GLU A 115 6.84 -17.85 19.64
C GLU A 115 7.13 -17.18 20.98
N LEU A 116 6.62 -17.84 22.02
CA LEU A 116 7.07 -17.95 23.41
C LEU A 116 7.35 -16.68 24.23
#